data_AF-A0A4P5QQH6-F1
#
_entry.id   AF-A0A4P5QQH6-F1
#
_cell.length_a   1.000
_cell.length_b   1.000
_cell.length_c   1.000
_cell.angle_alpha   90.00
_cell.angle_beta   90.00
_cell.angle_gamma   90.00
#
_symmetry.space_group_name_H-M   'P 1'
#
loop_
_entity.id
_entity.type
_entity.pdbx_description
1 polymer ?
#
loop_
_entity_poly.entity_id
_entity_poly.type
_entity_poly.pdbx_seq_one_letter_code
_entity_poly.pdbx_strand_id
1 'polypeptide(L)'
;MNALQAQLLQWQKAHPKPEPSPRPVLRIYEPQKKEIVAGGEVLWKPVNREAAKLLAKANWIHHPPEPGPIYEKKISNPRHAPSPARDEEGDHTGPRSPRAKPKKRKKKPMKGNLSETTITQEGGMPPNQKDYVSKDGVRIKMVNGEPMFNLDDMSQWLALEIAKLPKETRPNVQAAEDARKIIAELTQGIGGEMEKFRADTKRYLEDIRQVRFAVVTETAQMTGPLKEVRQFFLGGDYKEEVARLKEFVDLCERLQKLKESGFLDSVADTMLRLAV
;
A
#
# COMPACT_ATOMS: atom_id res chain seq x y z
N MET A 1 -37.95 34.70 -45.92
CA MET A 1 -37.33 33.77 -44.94
C MET A 1 -38.02 32.43 -45.09
N ASN A 2 -37.34 31.45 -45.70
CA ASN A 2 -37.95 30.20 -46.16
C ASN A 2 -38.33 29.29 -44.99
N ALA A 3 -39.47 28.60 -45.10
CA ALA A 3 -39.97 27.66 -44.07
C ALA A 3 -38.94 26.59 -43.68
N LEU A 4 -38.08 26.18 -44.62
CA LEU A 4 -36.95 25.27 -44.37
C LEU A 4 -35.92 25.83 -43.37
N GLN A 5 -35.72 27.13 -43.37
CA GLN A 5 -34.75 27.79 -42.48
C GLN A 5 -35.29 27.83 -41.04
N ALA A 6 -36.60 27.99 -40.87
CA ALA A 6 -37.25 27.89 -39.56
C ALA A 6 -37.23 26.45 -39.02
N GLN A 7 -37.43 25.46 -39.89
CA GLN A 7 -37.42 24.05 -39.52
C GLN A 7 -36.02 23.56 -39.10
N LEU A 8 -34.96 24.01 -39.81
CA LEU A 8 -33.57 23.73 -39.42
C LEU A 8 -33.22 24.31 -38.05
N LEU A 9 -33.71 25.52 -37.75
CA LEU A 9 -33.44 26.22 -36.50
C LEU A 9 -34.19 25.58 -35.31
N GLN A 10 -35.40 25.05 -35.53
CA GLN A 10 -36.10 24.23 -34.56
C GLN A 10 -35.38 22.90 -34.30
N TRP A 11 -34.88 22.25 -35.35
CA TRP A 11 -34.14 20.99 -35.21
C TRP A 11 -32.83 21.16 -34.43
N GLN A 12 -32.08 22.24 -34.69
CA GLN A 12 -30.86 22.56 -33.92
C GLN A 12 -31.12 22.88 -32.45
N LYS A 13 -32.29 23.44 -32.12
CA LYS A 13 -32.70 23.66 -30.71
C LYS A 13 -33.11 22.36 -30.01
N ALA A 14 -33.74 21.43 -30.74
CA ALA A 14 -34.15 20.13 -30.20
C ALA A 14 -32.97 19.19 -29.94
N HIS A 15 -31.87 19.37 -30.67
CA HIS A 15 -30.66 18.57 -30.54
C HIS A 15 -29.46 19.46 -30.19
N PRO A 16 -29.31 19.88 -28.92
CA PRO A 16 -28.11 20.58 -28.49
C PRO A 16 -26.91 19.68 -28.82
N LYS A 17 -25.88 20.27 -29.45
CA LYS A 17 -24.64 19.54 -29.73
C LYS A 17 -24.19 18.86 -28.43
N PRO A 18 -23.91 17.55 -28.44
CA PRO A 18 -23.43 16.87 -27.25
C PRO A 18 -22.20 17.63 -26.76
N GLU A 19 -22.21 18.01 -25.47
CA GLU A 19 -21.05 18.63 -24.86
C GLU A 19 -19.83 17.76 -25.18
N PRO A 20 -18.73 18.35 -25.66
CA PRO A 20 -17.53 17.59 -25.94
C PRO A 20 -17.12 16.92 -24.63
N SER A 21 -17.28 15.59 -24.59
CA SER A 21 -16.76 14.74 -23.51
C SER A 21 -15.36 15.25 -23.17
N PRO A 22 -15.06 15.53 -21.89
CA PRO A 22 -13.75 16.02 -21.50
C PRO A 22 -12.72 15.05 -22.07
N ARG A 23 -11.95 15.51 -23.06
CA ARG A 23 -10.89 14.70 -23.64
C ARG A 23 -10.00 14.30 -22.47
N PRO A 24 -9.66 13.01 -22.30
CA PRO A 24 -8.68 12.63 -21.30
C PRO A 24 -7.45 13.46 -21.61
N VAL A 25 -7.12 14.38 -20.68
CA VAL A 25 -5.90 15.16 -20.76
C VAL A 25 -4.80 14.12 -20.72
N LEU A 26 -4.19 13.86 -21.88
CA LEU A 26 -2.92 13.16 -21.97
C LEU A 26 -1.94 14.04 -21.19
N ARG A 27 -1.82 13.77 -19.89
CA ARG A 27 -0.70 14.25 -19.09
C ARG A 27 0.51 13.61 -19.74
N ILE A 28 1.17 14.38 -20.59
CA ILE A 28 2.55 14.15 -20.96
C ILE A 28 3.28 14.08 -19.63
N TYR A 29 3.61 12.88 -19.19
CA TYR A 29 4.46 12.69 -18.03
C TYR A 29 5.81 13.29 -18.42
N GLU A 30 6.07 14.51 -17.97
CA GLU A 30 7.46 14.96 -17.87
C GLU A 30 8.20 13.89 -17.07
N PRO A 31 9.31 13.35 -17.59
CA PRO A 31 10.11 12.41 -16.85
C PRO A 31 10.60 13.14 -15.60
N GLN A 32 9.96 12.87 -14.45
CA GLN A 32 10.47 13.33 -13.17
C GLN A 32 11.91 12.84 -13.08
N LYS A 33 12.83 13.78 -12.91
CA LYS A 33 14.24 13.51 -12.63
C LYS A 33 14.27 12.49 -11.51
N LYS A 34 14.68 11.27 -11.84
CA LYS A 34 14.87 10.20 -10.86
C LYS A 34 15.84 10.74 -9.83
N GLU A 35 15.35 10.98 -8.61
CA GLU A 35 16.21 11.08 -7.46
C GLU A 35 17.06 9.81 -7.41
N ILE A 36 18.35 10.00 -7.58
CA ILE A 36 19.36 8.97 -7.36
C ILE A 36 19.35 8.74 -5.85
N VAL A 37 18.61 7.72 -5.40
CA VAL A 37 18.72 7.23 -4.03
C VAL A 37 20.09 6.57 -3.90
N ALA A 38 21.02 7.33 -3.33
CA ALA A 38 22.32 6.83 -2.92
C ALA A 38 22.16 5.89 -1.71
N GLY A 39 22.74 4.68 -1.80
CA GLY A 39 23.23 3.96 -0.62
C GLY A 39 22.26 3.02 0.12
N GLY A 40 21.51 2.18 -0.59
CA GLY A 40 20.86 1.02 0.02
C GLY A 40 20.87 -0.18 -0.92
N GLU A 41 21.52 -1.28 -0.54
CA GLU A 41 21.49 -2.54 -1.29
C GLU A 41 20.04 -3.04 -1.43
N VAL A 42 19.50 -2.94 -2.64
CA VAL A 42 18.20 -3.56 -2.95
C VAL A 42 18.47 -5.05 -3.18
N LEU A 43 18.29 -5.84 -2.14
CA LEU A 43 18.43 -7.30 -2.17
C LEU A 43 17.24 -7.92 -2.93
N TRP A 44 17.29 -7.88 -4.26
CA TRP A 44 16.33 -8.57 -5.11
C TRP A 44 16.48 -10.08 -4.96
N LYS A 45 15.58 -10.72 -4.22
CA LYS A 45 15.38 -12.17 -4.29
C LYS A 45 14.37 -12.46 -5.41
N PRO A 46 14.78 -13.06 -6.55
CA PRO A 46 13.81 -13.45 -7.56
C PRO A 46 12.85 -14.49 -6.97
N VAL A 47 11.55 -14.20 -7.05
CA VAL A 47 10.45 -15.06 -6.56
C VAL A 47 10.46 -16.43 -7.24
N ASN A 48 11.12 -16.56 -8.39
CA ASN A 48 11.31 -17.84 -9.06
C ASN A 48 12.68 -17.92 -9.75
N ARG A 49 13.52 -18.83 -9.25
CA ARG A 49 14.92 -19.00 -9.68
C ARG A 49 15.03 -19.54 -11.11
N GLU A 50 14.02 -20.25 -11.59
CA GLU A 50 13.98 -20.83 -12.94
C GLU A 50 13.58 -19.79 -13.99
N ALA A 51 12.61 -18.92 -13.67
CA ALA A 51 12.23 -17.80 -14.53
C ALA A 51 13.37 -16.80 -14.73
N ALA A 52 14.20 -16.56 -13.70
CA ALA A 52 15.37 -15.70 -13.78
C ALA A 52 16.46 -16.28 -14.71
N LYS A 53 16.64 -17.62 -14.72
CA LYS A 53 17.61 -18.28 -15.61
C LYS A 53 17.22 -18.17 -17.09
N LEU A 54 15.92 -18.11 -17.41
CA LEU A 54 15.44 -17.98 -18.78
C LEU A 54 15.62 -16.56 -19.35
N LEU A 55 15.58 -15.53 -18.51
CA LEU A 55 15.74 -14.13 -18.91
C LEU A 55 17.22 -13.68 -19.01
N ALA A 56 18.15 -14.41 -18.40
CA ALA A 56 19.56 -14.00 -18.23
C ALA A 56 20.50 -14.37 -19.41
N LYS A 57 20.04 -14.35 -20.67
CA LYS A 57 20.91 -14.52 -21.87
C LYS A 57 21.52 -13.19 -22.32
N ALA A 58 22.15 -12.44 -21.43
CA ALA A 58 22.85 -11.20 -21.77
C ALA A 58 24.31 -11.26 -21.29
N ASN A 59 25.25 -11.08 -22.23
CA ASN A 59 26.70 -11.32 -22.11
C ASN A 59 27.46 -10.48 -21.06
N TRP A 60 26.79 -9.65 -20.26
CA TRP A 60 27.43 -8.86 -19.21
C TRP A 60 27.70 -9.65 -17.91
N ILE A 61 27.26 -10.91 -17.82
CA ILE A 61 27.44 -11.79 -16.64
C ILE A 61 28.84 -12.45 -16.60
N HIS A 62 29.59 -12.48 -17.70
CA HIS A 62 30.90 -13.15 -17.73
C HIS A 62 32.03 -12.37 -17.06
N HIS A 63 31.83 -11.10 -16.71
CA HIS A 63 32.76 -10.30 -15.92
C HIS A 63 31.99 -9.55 -14.82
N PRO A 64 31.67 -10.20 -13.69
CA PRO A 64 31.19 -9.47 -12.53
C PRO A 64 32.29 -8.48 -12.09
N PRO A 65 31.95 -7.21 -11.78
CA PRO A 65 32.93 -6.25 -11.26
C PRO A 65 33.56 -6.80 -9.98
N GLU A 66 34.88 -6.69 -9.87
CA GLU A 66 35.62 -7.21 -8.72
C GLU A 66 35.06 -6.62 -7.42
N PRO A 67 34.72 -7.45 -6.41
CA PRO A 67 34.21 -6.96 -5.15
C PRO A 67 35.31 -6.15 -4.45
N GLY A 68 35.03 -4.87 -4.19
CA GLY A 68 35.89 -4.04 -3.35
C GLY A 68 36.03 -4.61 -1.92
N PRO A 69 37.03 -4.14 -1.15
CA PRO A 69 37.37 -4.71 0.15
C PRO A 69 36.17 -4.76 1.11
N ILE A 70 35.81 -5.97 1.52
CA ILE A 70 34.67 -6.27 2.38
C ILE A 70 35.04 -5.93 3.83
N TYR A 71 34.32 -4.98 4.43
CA TYR A 71 34.39 -4.74 5.88
C TYR A 71 33.51 -5.76 6.60
N GLU A 72 34.11 -6.75 7.25
CA GLU A 72 33.40 -7.77 8.03
C GLU A 72 32.69 -7.15 9.25
N LYS A 73 31.37 -7.04 9.19
CA LYS A 73 30.54 -6.74 10.36
C LYS A 73 30.01 -8.04 10.95
N LYS A 74 30.66 -8.52 12.02
CA LYS A 74 30.24 -9.69 12.82
C LYS A 74 28.82 -9.49 13.35
N ILE A 75 27.85 -10.22 12.81
CA ILE A 75 26.52 -10.38 13.40
C ILE A 75 26.42 -11.80 13.95
N SER A 76 26.28 -11.88 15.27
CA SER A 76 26.08 -13.11 16.02
C SER A 76 24.69 -13.70 15.77
N ASN A 77 24.68 -15.00 15.52
CA ASN A 77 23.51 -15.80 15.16
C ASN A 77 22.98 -16.55 16.40
N PRO A 78 21.67 -16.54 16.73
CA PRO A 78 21.10 -17.50 17.65
C PRO A 78 20.38 -18.65 16.93
N ARG A 79 20.59 -19.84 17.49
CA ARG A 79 20.33 -21.19 16.95
C ARG A 79 18.85 -21.61 16.93
N HIS A 80 18.59 -22.49 15.96
CA HIS A 80 17.68 -23.64 15.90
C HIS A 80 16.65 -23.90 17.02
N ALA A 81 15.40 -24.11 16.60
CA ALA A 81 14.46 -25.05 17.21
C ALA A 81 13.73 -25.85 16.10
N PRO A 82 13.48 -27.16 16.29
CA PRO A 82 12.90 -28.05 15.27
C PRO A 82 11.37 -28.00 15.23
N SER A 83 10.81 -28.14 14.01
CA SER A 83 9.38 -28.39 13.77
C SER A 83 8.93 -29.75 14.30
N PRO A 84 7.70 -29.87 14.85
CA PRO A 84 7.02 -31.14 14.93
C PRO A 84 5.97 -31.31 13.82
N ALA A 85 5.64 -32.58 13.63
CA ALA A 85 4.92 -33.18 12.52
C ALA A 85 3.44 -32.77 12.44
N ARG A 86 2.91 -32.93 11.21
CA ARG A 86 1.48 -33.01 10.89
C ARG A 86 0.94 -34.35 11.39
N ASP A 87 -0.23 -34.30 12.01
CA ASP A 87 -1.21 -35.39 12.01
C ASP A 87 -2.60 -34.80 11.76
N GLU A 88 -3.45 -35.67 11.21
CA GLU A 88 -4.69 -35.41 10.50
C GLU A 88 -5.91 -35.12 11.39
N GLU A 89 -6.95 -34.61 10.72
CA GLU A 89 -8.40 -34.76 10.95
C GLU A 89 -9.01 -34.55 12.35
N GLY A 90 -9.90 -33.57 12.43
CA GLY A 90 -10.79 -33.37 13.57
C GLY A 90 -11.67 -32.14 13.41
N ASP A 91 -12.87 -32.36 12.91
CA ASP A 91 -14.01 -31.45 12.97
C ASP A 91 -14.26 -30.99 14.43
N HIS A 92 -14.56 -29.70 14.61
CA HIS A 92 -15.28 -29.05 15.73
C HIS A 92 -14.78 -27.63 16.05
N THR A 93 -15.72 -26.68 15.92
CA THR A 93 -15.80 -25.38 16.62
C THR A 93 -14.61 -24.43 16.48
N GLY A 94 -14.81 -23.39 15.67
CA GLY A 94 -13.80 -22.40 15.31
C GLY A 94 -12.99 -21.81 16.48
N PRO A 95 -11.69 -21.55 16.27
CA PRO A 95 -10.82 -21.06 17.32
C PRO A 95 -11.15 -19.61 17.64
N ARG A 96 -11.53 -19.36 18.90
CA ARG A 96 -11.44 -18.02 19.50
C ARG A 96 -10.02 -17.51 19.29
N SER A 97 -9.93 -16.41 18.55
CA SER A 97 -8.70 -15.64 18.33
C SER A 97 -7.90 -15.53 19.63
N PRO A 98 -6.58 -15.80 19.62
CA PRO A 98 -5.76 -15.76 20.83
C PRO A 98 -5.82 -14.33 21.39
N ARG A 99 -6.56 -14.17 22.50
CA ARG A 99 -6.66 -12.94 23.26
C ARG A 99 -5.23 -12.56 23.64
N ALA A 100 -4.71 -11.52 22.99
CA ALA A 100 -3.37 -11.01 23.22
C ALA A 100 -3.15 -10.87 24.72
N LYS A 101 -2.24 -11.66 25.27
CA LYS A 101 -1.89 -11.59 26.69
C LYS A 101 -1.53 -10.12 26.96
N PRO A 102 -2.19 -9.44 27.92
CA PRO A 102 -1.89 -8.05 28.20
C PRO A 102 -0.40 -7.99 28.53
N LYS A 103 0.36 -7.24 27.72
CA LYS A 103 1.76 -6.93 28.00
C LYS A 103 1.79 -6.46 29.44
N LYS A 104 2.42 -7.25 30.33
CA LYS A 104 2.69 -6.87 31.71
C LYS A 104 3.48 -5.57 31.64
N ARG A 105 2.80 -4.43 31.69
CA ARG A 105 3.45 -3.13 31.84
C ARG A 105 4.24 -3.28 33.12
N LYS A 106 5.58 -3.25 33.01
CA LYS A 106 6.45 -3.08 34.18
C LYS A 106 5.90 -1.85 34.88
N LYS A 107 5.18 -2.06 35.98
CA LYS A 107 4.80 -0.99 36.90
C LYS A 107 6.15 -0.42 37.32
N LYS A 108 6.53 0.73 36.75
CA LYS A 108 7.58 1.53 37.36
C LYS A 108 7.08 1.73 38.79
N PRO A 109 7.83 1.34 39.84
CA PRO A 109 7.44 1.74 41.17
C PRO A 109 7.28 3.25 41.09
N MET A 110 6.07 3.73 41.31
CA MET A 110 5.93 5.13 41.70
C MET A 110 6.76 5.19 42.96
N LYS A 111 7.98 5.73 42.84
CA LYS A 111 8.67 6.35 43.95
C LYS A 111 7.76 7.51 44.32
N GLY A 112 6.69 7.20 45.05
CA GLY A 112 6.07 8.16 45.92
C GLY A 112 7.20 8.57 46.82
N ASN A 113 7.74 9.75 46.58
CA ASN A 113 8.35 10.51 47.65
C ASN A 113 7.20 10.76 48.63
N LEU A 114 6.85 9.75 49.44
CA LEU A 114 6.60 10.04 50.84
C LEU A 114 7.94 10.58 51.28
N SER A 115 8.09 11.90 51.16
CA SER A 115 8.96 12.60 52.08
C SER A 115 8.49 12.12 53.44
N GLU A 116 9.26 11.20 54.01
CA GLU A 116 9.29 10.98 55.43
C GLU A 116 9.49 12.38 55.98
N THR A 117 8.38 13.00 56.38
CA THR A 117 8.40 14.29 57.05
C THR A 117 9.02 13.97 58.38
N THR A 118 10.34 13.82 58.40
CA THR A 118 11.14 13.91 59.59
C THR A 118 10.72 15.25 60.16
N ILE A 119 9.89 15.19 61.19
CA ILE A 119 9.53 16.36 61.98
C ILE A 119 10.84 16.71 62.67
N THR A 120 11.70 17.44 61.95
CA THR A 120 12.91 18.03 62.51
C THR A 120 12.38 19.05 63.50
N GLN A 121 12.30 18.63 64.76
CA GLN A 121 11.87 19.44 65.89
C GLN A 121 13.03 20.39 66.25
N GLU A 122 13.46 21.21 65.28
CA GLU A 122 14.41 22.30 65.49
C GLU A 122 13.66 23.49 66.05
N GLY A 123 13.31 23.38 67.31
CA GLY A 123 12.58 24.40 68.06
C GLY A 123 12.12 23.78 69.36
N GLY A 124 12.93 23.91 70.41
CA GLY A 124 12.56 23.48 71.75
C GLY A 124 11.19 24.05 72.09
N MET A 125 10.18 23.17 72.19
CA MET A 125 8.84 23.57 72.55
C MET A 125 8.87 24.20 73.95
N PRO A 126 8.26 25.38 74.14
CA PRO A 126 8.15 25.96 75.47
C PRO A 126 7.39 24.98 76.39
N PRO A 127 7.91 24.69 77.61
CA PRO A 127 7.45 23.56 78.44
C PRO A 127 6.00 23.62 78.95
N ASN A 128 5.21 24.63 78.55
CA ASN A 128 3.85 24.86 79.06
C ASN A 128 2.77 25.03 77.97
N GLN A 129 3.07 24.79 76.70
CA GLN A 129 2.06 24.93 75.63
C GLN A 129 1.36 23.59 75.36
N LYS A 130 0.16 23.40 75.93
CA LYS A 130 -0.57 22.11 75.92
C LYS A 130 -1.14 21.71 74.55
N ASP A 131 -1.39 22.70 73.68
CA ASP A 131 -1.97 22.50 72.35
C ASP A 131 -1.15 23.29 71.31
N TYR A 132 -0.86 22.68 70.16
CA TYR A 132 -0.27 23.37 69.00
C TYR A 132 -1.06 23.08 67.72
N VAL A 133 -1.02 24.02 66.76
CA VAL A 133 -1.69 23.87 65.47
C VAL A 133 -0.65 23.45 64.43
N SER A 134 -0.89 22.34 63.75
CA SER A 134 -0.07 21.90 62.61
C SER A 134 -0.08 22.95 61.50
N LYS A 135 0.92 22.92 60.61
CA LYS A 135 0.95 23.74 59.38
C LYS A 135 -0.30 23.55 58.53
N ASP A 136 -0.93 22.39 58.63
CA ASP A 136 -2.17 22.04 57.91
C ASP A 136 -3.45 22.50 58.65
N GLY A 137 -3.33 23.17 59.79
CA GLY A 137 -4.44 23.71 60.58
C GLY A 137 -5.05 22.72 61.58
N VAL A 138 -4.50 21.50 61.71
CA VAL A 138 -5.01 20.49 62.66
C VAL A 138 -4.45 20.75 64.06
N ARG A 139 -5.32 20.84 65.07
CA ARG A 139 -4.90 20.96 66.48
C ARG A 139 -4.41 19.62 67.01
N ILE A 140 -3.20 19.64 67.57
CA ILE A 140 -2.55 18.50 68.21
C ILE A 140 -2.48 18.81 69.70
N LYS A 141 -3.05 17.92 70.51
CA LYS A 141 -3.04 18.02 71.97
C LYS A 141 -2.01 17.08 72.54
N MET A 142 -1.24 17.52 73.52
CA MET A 142 -0.30 16.66 74.24
C MET A 142 -1.04 15.94 75.36
N VAL A 143 -1.21 14.63 75.26
CA VAL A 143 -1.82 13.78 76.30
C VAL A 143 -0.73 12.85 76.83
N ASN A 144 -0.37 12.99 78.11
CA ASN A 144 0.69 12.20 78.75
C ASN A 144 2.07 12.27 78.06
N GLY A 145 2.38 13.39 77.40
CA GLY A 145 3.64 13.57 76.68
C GLY A 145 3.64 13.04 75.24
N GLU A 146 2.55 12.42 74.79
CA GLU A 146 2.38 11.98 73.41
C GLU A 146 1.48 12.96 72.62
N PRO A 147 1.84 13.31 71.38
CA PRO A 147 1.01 14.14 70.52
C PRO A 147 -0.18 13.32 70.00
N MET A 148 -1.39 13.71 70.41
CA MET A 148 -2.63 13.10 69.97
C MET A 148 -3.41 14.07 69.09
N PHE A 149 -3.85 13.58 67.93
CA PHE A 149 -4.75 14.32 67.05
C PHE A 149 -6.14 14.36 67.67
N ASN A 150 -6.76 15.53 67.68
CA ASN A 150 -8.17 15.62 67.99
C ASN A 150 -8.98 15.02 66.83
N LEU A 151 -9.73 13.94 67.09
CA LEU A 151 -10.47 13.21 66.07
C LEU A 151 -11.49 14.12 65.36
N ASP A 152 -12.12 15.02 66.10
CA ASP A 152 -13.12 15.96 65.57
C ASP A 152 -12.48 16.98 64.62
N ASP A 153 -11.36 17.61 65.01
CA ASP A 153 -10.65 18.56 64.15
C ASP A 153 -10.07 17.87 62.90
N MET A 154 -9.57 16.63 63.03
CA MET A 154 -9.09 15.82 61.90
C MET A 154 -10.24 15.45 60.95
N SER A 155 -11.40 15.10 61.48
CA SER A 155 -12.58 14.79 60.67
C SER A 155 -13.10 16.00 59.89
N GLN A 156 -13.07 17.19 60.51
CA GLN A 156 -13.44 18.45 59.87
C GLN A 156 -12.45 18.84 58.77
N TRP A 157 -11.15 18.71 59.03
CA TRP A 157 -10.11 18.94 58.02
C TRP A 157 -10.27 17.99 56.83
N LEU A 158 -10.46 16.70 57.08
CA LEU A 158 -10.72 15.70 56.03
C LEU A 158 -12.00 16.05 55.24
N ALA A 159 -13.08 16.44 55.91
CA ALA A 159 -14.32 16.83 55.24
C ALA A 159 -14.12 18.06 54.33
N LEU A 160 -13.35 19.06 54.77
CA LEU A 160 -13.02 20.24 53.97
C LEU A 160 -12.15 19.88 52.77
N GLU A 161 -11.16 19.01 52.95
CA GLU A 161 -10.28 18.58 51.87
C GLU A 161 -11.02 17.72 50.83
N ILE A 162 -11.87 16.79 51.30
CA ILE A 162 -12.79 16.02 50.45
C ILE A 162 -13.75 16.96 49.71
N ALA A 163 -14.20 18.05 50.31
CA ALA A 163 -15.05 19.03 49.64
C ALA A 163 -14.32 19.87 48.57
N LYS A 164 -13.00 20.05 48.67
CA LYS A 164 -12.17 20.71 47.65
C LYS A 164 -11.87 19.80 46.46
N LEU A 165 -11.67 18.51 46.69
CA LEU A 165 -11.30 17.55 45.65
C LEU A 165 -12.22 17.61 44.41
N PRO A 166 -13.56 17.64 44.52
CA PRO A 166 -14.43 17.81 43.35
C PRO A 166 -14.19 19.13 42.61
N LYS A 167 -13.89 20.23 43.28
CA LYS A 167 -13.65 21.53 42.63
C LYS A 167 -12.37 21.50 41.80
N GLU A 168 -11.33 20.84 42.30
CA GLU A 168 -10.04 20.72 41.59
C GLU A 168 -10.05 19.63 40.52
N THR A 169 -10.76 18.53 40.76
CA THR A 169 -10.81 17.39 39.82
C THR A 169 -11.83 17.58 38.69
N ARG A 170 -12.94 18.29 38.91
CA ARG A 170 -13.96 18.56 37.88
C ARG A 170 -13.40 19.17 36.58
N PRO A 171 -12.58 20.23 36.58
CA PRO A 171 -12.06 20.78 35.33
C PRO A 171 -11.17 19.78 34.59
N ASN A 172 -10.40 18.95 35.31
CA ASN A 172 -9.58 17.90 34.70
C ASN A 172 -10.44 16.78 34.10
N VAL A 173 -11.56 16.42 34.74
CA VAL A 173 -12.52 15.45 34.20
C VAL A 173 -13.19 16.01 32.96
N GLN A 174 -13.66 17.26 32.98
CA GLN A 174 -14.26 17.92 31.81
C GLN A 174 -13.27 18.01 30.64
N ALA A 175 -12.04 18.45 30.89
CA ALA A 175 -11.00 18.49 29.86
C ALA A 175 -10.70 17.09 29.28
N ALA A 176 -10.74 16.04 30.10
CA ALA A 176 -10.56 14.67 29.64
C ALA A 176 -11.76 14.17 28.81
N GLU A 177 -12.99 14.56 29.16
CA GLU A 177 -14.20 14.27 28.39
C GLU A 177 -14.18 14.97 27.03
N ASP A 178 -13.82 16.26 27.00
CA ASP A 178 -13.66 17.03 25.77
C ASP A 178 -12.58 16.44 24.86
N ALA A 179 -11.43 16.08 25.41
CA ALA A 179 -10.36 15.42 24.66
C ALA A 179 -10.81 14.07 24.07
N ARG A 180 -11.61 13.29 24.81
CA ARG A 180 -12.18 12.03 24.30
C ARG A 180 -13.15 12.29 23.14
N LYS A 181 -13.99 13.32 23.23
CA LYS A 181 -14.92 13.69 22.17
C LYS A 181 -14.17 14.08 20.89
N ILE A 182 -13.14 14.91 21.01
CA ILE A 182 -12.28 15.30 19.87
C ILE A 182 -11.61 14.08 19.24
N ILE A 183 -11.05 13.18 20.05
CA ILE A 183 -10.43 11.94 19.54
C ILE A 183 -11.47 11.07 18.81
N ALA A 184 -12.70 10.97 19.33
CA ALA A 184 -13.76 10.19 18.70
C ALA A 184 -14.15 10.78 17.33
N GLU A 185 -14.32 12.10 17.23
CA GLU A 185 -14.63 12.80 15.98
C GLU A 185 -13.52 12.63 14.94
N LEU A 186 -12.26 12.80 15.34
CA LEU A 186 -11.11 12.59 14.45
C LEU A 186 -11.01 11.13 13.98
N THR A 187 -11.26 10.17 14.87
CA THR A 187 -11.19 8.73 14.53
C THR A 187 -12.32 8.34 13.56
N GLN A 188 -13.51 8.94 13.70
CA GLN A 188 -14.63 8.69 12.80
C GLN A 188 -14.36 9.23 11.38
N GLY A 189 -13.72 10.40 11.26
CA GLY A 189 -13.32 10.97 9.96
C GLY A 189 -12.29 10.11 9.22
N ILE A 190 -11.27 9.62 9.93
CA ILE A 190 -10.21 8.77 9.36
C ILE A 190 -10.78 7.48 8.78
N GLY A 191 -11.81 6.91 9.40
CA GLY A 191 -12.45 5.67 8.92
C GLY A 191 -12.97 5.81 7.48
N GLY A 192 -13.72 6.87 7.21
CA GLY A 192 -14.30 7.13 5.87
C GLY A 192 -13.23 7.44 4.81
N GLU A 193 -12.21 8.22 5.16
CA GLU A 193 -11.09 8.50 4.24
C GLU A 193 -10.28 7.24 3.94
N MET A 194 -10.05 6.39 4.94
CA MET A 194 -9.33 5.13 4.77
C MET A 194 -10.10 4.14 3.87
N GLU A 195 -11.43 4.11 3.96
CA GLU A 195 -12.27 3.32 3.07
C GLU A 195 -12.23 3.82 1.62
N LYS A 196 -12.31 5.13 1.41
CA LYS A 196 -12.14 5.75 0.08
C LYS A 196 -10.76 5.43 -0.50
N PHE A 197 -9.71 5.62 0.30
CA PHE A 197 -8.34 5.31 -0.10
C PHE A 197 -8.18 3.83 -0.49
N ARG A 198 -8.78 2.90 0.26
CA ARG A 198 -8.79 1.46 -0.08
C ARG A 198 -9.51 1.19 -1.40
N ALA A 199 -10.67 1.83 -1.63
CA ALA A 199 -11.42 1.69 -2.86
C ALA A 199 -10.64 2.22 -4.08
N ASP A 200 -10.03 3.40 -3.95
CA ASP A 200 -9.20 4.02 -4.98
C ASP A 200 -7.97 3.17 -5.28
N THR A 201 -7.28 2.69 -4.24
CA THR A 201 -6.12 1.79 -4.41
C THR A 201 -6.50 0.52 -5.15
N LYS A 202 -7.65 -0.08 -4.83
CA LYS A 202 -8.15 -1.27 -5.54
C LYS A 202 -8.42 -0.97 -7.01
N ARG A 203 -9.02 0.18 -7.31
CA ARG A 203 -9.28 0.64 -8.68
C ARG A 203 -7.98 0.84 -9.46
N TYR A 204 -7.01 1.56 -8.89
CA TYR A 204 -5.71 1.78 -9.54
C TYR A 204 -4.94 0.47 -9.79
N LEU A 205 -4.99 -0.47 -8.86
CA LEU A 205 -4.37 -1.79 -9.07
C LEU A 205 -5.02 -2.55 -10.22
N GLU A 206 -6.34 -2.42 -10.40
CA GLU A 206 -7.05 -3.06 -11.50
C GLU A 206 -6.72 -2.37 -12.84
N ASP A 207 -6.66 -1.04 -12.87
CA ASP A 207 -6.26 -0.28 -14.06
C ASP A 207 -4.83 -0.67 -14.51
N ILE A 208 -3.89 -0.78 -13.56
CA ILE A 208 -2.51 -1.23 -13.86
C ILE A 208 -2.49 -2.64 -14.43
N ARG A 209 -3.34 -3.55 -13.92
CA ARG A 209 -3.44 -4.92 -14.46
C ARG A 209 -3.99 -4.92 -15.88
N GLN A 210 -5.04 -4.15 -16.14
CA GLN A 210 -5.63 -4.04 -17.48
C GLN A 210 -4.62 -3.49 -18.48
N VAL A 211 -3.91 -2.42 -18.14
CA VAL A 211 -2.84 -1.86 -18.98
C VAL A 211 -1.75 -2.91 -19.23
N ARG A 212 -1.32 -3.64 -18.21
CA ARG A 212 -0.34 -4.73 -18.38
C ARG A 212 -0.85 -5.80 -19.34
N PHE A 213 -2.09 -6.26 -19.20
CA PHE A 213 -2.68 -7.25 -20.11
C PHE A 213 -2.75 -6.73 -21.55
N ALA A 214 -3.15 -5.46 -21.75
CA ALA A 214 -3.17 -4.83 -23.06
C ALA A 214 -1.77 -4.80 -23.69
N VAL A 215 -0.77 -4.30 -22.97
CA VAL A 215 0.62 -4.22 -23.46
C VAL A 215 1.19 -5.60 -23.78
N VAL A 216 0.96 -6.60 -22.94
CA VAL A 216 1.43 -7.98 -23.21
C VAL A 216 0.77 -8.56 -24.46
N THR A 217 -0.54 -8.33 -24.62
CA THR A 217 -1.29 -8.83 -25.78
C THR A 217 -0.84 -8.13 -27.07
N GLU A 218 -0.70 -6.81 -27.04
CA GLU A 218 -0.21 -6.02 -28.17
C GLU A 218 1.21 -6.43 -28.56
N THR A 219 2.10 -6.59 -27.57
CA THR A 219 3.47 -7.07 -27.82
C THR A 219 3.47 -8.48 -28.43
N ALA A 220 2.61 -9.38 -27.97
CA ALA A 220 2.48 -10.71 -28.55
C ALA A 220 1.98 -10.66 -30.00
N GLN A 221 0.97 -9.83 -30.30
CA GLN A 221 0.44 -9.63 -31.64
C GLN A 221 1.48 -9.00 -32.58
N MET A 222 2.27 -8.04 -32.12
CA MET A 222 3.33 -7.42 -32.93
C MET A 222 4.52 -8.34 -33.16
N THR A 223 4.89 -9.15 -32.16
CA THR A 223 6.06 -10.04 -32.27
C THR A 223 5.79 -11.30 -33.09
N GLY A 224 4.54 -11.70 -33.28
CA GLY A 224 4.16 -12.85 -34.13
C GLY A 224 4.65 -12.68 -35.58
N PRO A 225 4.19 -11.66 -36.32
CA PRO A 225 4.63 -11.41 -37.69
C PRO A 225 6.14 -11.18 -37.80
N LEU A 226 6.77 -10.53 -36.82
CA LEU A 226 8.23 -10.35 -36.81
C LEU A 226 8.99 -11.67 -36.69
N LYS A 227 8.45 -12.64 -35.95
CA LYS A 227 9.03 -14.00 -35.89
C LYS A 227 8.87 -14.72 -37.22
N GLU A 228 7.73 -14.59 -37.89
CA GLU A 228 7.50 -15.17 -39.21
C GLU A 228 8.44 -14.57 -40.25
N VAL A 229 8.59 -13.24 -40.30
CA VAL A 229 9.56 -12.56 -41.17
C VAL A 229 10.99 -13.03 -40.86
N ARG A 230 11.35 -13.11 -39.58
CA ARG A 230 12.66 -13.62 -39.18
C ARG A 230 12.86 -15.08 -39.61
N GLN A 231 11.84 -15.92 -39.47
CA GLN A 231 11.87 -17.33 -39.86
C GLN A 231 11.97 -17.48 -41.37
N PHE A 232 11.28 -16.65 -42.14
CA PHE A 232 11.39 -16.61 -43.59
C PHE A 232 12.82 -16.27 -44.02
N PHE A 233 13.40 -15.17 -43.52
CA PHE A 233 14.73 -14.71 -43.97
C PHE A 233 15.92 -15.45 -43.35
N LEU A 234 15.81 -15.92 -42.10
CA LEU A 234 16.91 -16.52 -41.33
C LEU A 234 16.67 -18.01 -41.01
N GLY A 235 15.55 -18.58 -41.45
CA GLY A 235 15.28 -20.01 -41.30
C GLY A 235 16.20 -20.86 -42.16
N GLY A 236 16.37 -22.13 -41.75
CA GLY A 236 17.13 -23.10 -42.56
C GLY A 236 16.54 -23.29 -43.95
N ASP A 237 15.23 -23.05 -44.09
CA ASP A 237 14.45 -23.28 -45.30
C ASP A 237 14.44 -22.07 -46.26
N TYR A 238 15.14 -20.98 -45.93
CA TYR A 238 15.16 -19.74 -46.72
C TYR A 238 15.46 -19.99 -48.21
N LYS A 239 16.41 -20.88 -48.51
CA LYS A 239 16.77 -21.21 -49.89
C LYS A 239 15.63 -21.88 -50.65
N GLU A 240 14.88 -22.76 -50.00
CA GLU A 240 13.73 -23.43 -50.61
C GLU A 240 12.58 -22.47 -50.84
N GLU A 241 12.30 -21.60 -49.86
CA GLU A 241 11.23 -20.61 -49.99
C GLU A 241 11.53 -19.60 -51.10
N VAL A 242 12.77 -19.14 -51.22
CA VAL A 242 13.21 -18.27 -52.33
C VAL A 242 13.11 -19.00 -53.67
N ALA A 243 13.40 -20.30 -53.73
CA ALA A 243 13.23 -21.09 -54.95
C ALA A 243 11.76 -21.20 -55.36
N ARG A 244 10.85 -21.52 -54.43
CA ARG A 244 9.40 -21.55 -54.67
C ARG A 244 8.86 -20.20 -55.12
N LEU A 245 9.36 -19.10 -54.53
CA LEU A 245 8.95 -17.74 -54.91
C LEU A 245 9.38 -17.42 -56.35
N LYS A 246 10.59 -17.82 -56.75
CA LYS A 246 11.04 -17.68 -58.14
C LYS A 246 10.19 -18.48 -59.11
N GLU A 247 9.91 -19.75 -58.79
CA GLU A 247 9.04 -20.60 -59.63
C GLU A 247 7.64 -19.99 -59.80
N PHE A 248 7.09 -19.41 -58.73
CA PHE A 248 5.80 -18.73 -58.78
C PHE A 248 5.81 -17.48 -59.66
N VAL A 249 6.87 -16.66 -59.57
CA VAL A 249 7.03 -15.48 -60.45
C VAL A 249 7.17 -15.91 -61.90
N ASP A 250 8.00 -16.92 -62.18
CA ASP A 250 8.16 -17.47 -63.53
C ASP A 250 6.83 -17.99 -64.10
N LEU A 251 6.01 -18.62 -63.26
CA LEU A 251 4.68 -19.11 -63.65
C LEU A 251 3.71 -17.95 -63.94
N CYS A 252 3.72 -16.89 -63.13
CA CYS A 252 2.95 -15.68 -63.37
C CYS A 252 3.35 -14.99 -64.68
N GLU A 253 4.65 -14.87 -64.96
CA GLU A 253 5.15 -14.30 -66.21
C GLU A 253 4.74 -15.15 -67.42
N ARG A 254 4.78 -16.48 -67.30
CA ARG A 254 4.28 -17.39 -68.36
C ARG A 254 2.79 -17.23 -68.59
N LEU A 255 1.99 -17.15 -67.52
CA LEU A 255 0.55 -16.91 -67.63
C LEU A 255 0.25 -15.56 -68.28
N GLN A 256 1.02 -14.52 -67.95
CA GLN A 256 0.88 -13.22 -68.60
C GLN A 256 1.19 -13.31 -70.10
N LYS A 257 2.26 -14.00 -70.50
CA LYS A 257 2.58 -14.24 -71.92
C LYS A 257 1.50 -15.05 -72.65
N LEU A 258 0.93 -16.06 -71.99
CA LEU A 258 -0.18 -16.86 -72.51
C LEU A 258 -1.47 -16.03 -72.68
N LYS A 259 -1.70 -15.06 -71.79
CA LYS A 259 -2.78 -14.10 -71.92
C LYS A 259 -2.54 -13.13 -73.08
N GLU A 260 -1.36 -12.53 -73.15
CA GLU A 260 -1.01 -11.55 -74.20
C GLU A 260 -0.97 -12.16 -75.61
N SER A 261 -0.59 -13.44 -75.72
CA SER A 261 -0.66 -14.18 -76.98
C SER A 261 -2.08 -14.55 -77.43
N GLY A 262 -3.12 -14.27 -76.61
CA GLY A 262 -4.50 -14.67 -76.88
C GLY A 262 -4.74 -16.17 -76.79
N PHE A 263 -3.76 -16.96 -76.32
CA PHE A 263 -3.89 -18.40 -76.19
C PHE A 263 -4.97 -18.77 -75.18
N LEU A 264 -5.03 -18.09 -74.04
CA LEU A 264 -6.06 -18.34 -73.03
C LEU A 264 -7.47 -18.05 -73.55
N ASP A 265 -7.64 -17.02 -74.39
CA ASP A 265 -8.91 -16.70 -75.02
C ASP A 265 -9.31 -17.80 -76.03
N SER A 266 -8.35 -18.32 -76.79
CA SER A 266 -8.57 -19.44 -77.71
C SER A 266 -8.95 -20.75 -77.00
N VAL A 267 -8.33 -21.03 -75.84
CA VAL A 267 -8.69 -22.17 -74.98
C VAL A 267 -10.09 -22.00 -74.39
N ALA A 268 -10.44 -20.79 -73.93
CA ALA A 268 -11.77 -20.49 -73.43
C ALA A 268 -12.85 -20.68 -74.51
N ASP A 269 -12.61 -20.17 -75.73
CA ASP A 269 -13.50 -20.33 -76.87
C ASP A 269 -13.68 -21.81 -77.27
N THR A 270 -12.61 -22.60 -77.24
CA THR A 270 -12.71 -24.05 -77.53
C THR A 270 -13.44 -24.82 -76.45
N MET A 271 -13.21 -24.51 -75.17
CA MET A 271 -13.99 -25.11 -74.07
C MET A 271 -15.47 -24.75 -74.17
N LEU A 272 -15.81 -23.50 -74.50
CA LEU A 272 -17.20 -23.07 -74.70
C LEU A 272 -17.86 -23.80 -75.89
N ARG A 273 -17.12 -24.04 -76.98
CA ARG A 273 -17.63 -24.80 -78.14
C ARG A 273 -17.85 -26.28 -77.85
N LEU A 274 -17.09 -26.87 -76.93
CA LEU A 274 -17.26 -28.27 -76.51
C LEU A 274 -18.38 -28.46 -75.49
N ALA A 275 -18.78 -27.38 -74.81
CA ALA A 275 -19.84 -27.41 -73.79
C ALA A 275 -21.27 -27.30 -74.38
N VAL A 276 -21.39 -27.01 -75.68
CA VAL A 276 -22.65 -26.88 -76.44
C VAL A 276 -22.82 -28.08 -77.36
#